data_AF-A0A074Y688-F1
#
_entry.id   AF-A0A074Y688-F1
#
_cell.length_a   1.000
_cell.length_b   1.000
_cell.length_c   1.000
_cell.angle_alpha   90.00
_cell.angle_beta   90.00
_cell.angle_gamma   90.00
#
_symmetry.space_group_name_H-M   'P 1'
#
loop_
_entity.id
_entity.type
_entity.pdbx_description
1 polymer ?
#
loop_
_entity_poly.entity_id
_entity_poly.type
_entity_poly.pdbx_seq_one_letter_code
_entity_poly.pdbx_strand_id
1 'polypeptide(L)'
;MFPRLALPVLATSLFAIVDAQFNNPPGVDIWCGKAYRDTNASFNPGGWFEEPAKSATPLVDFKVKPRMNLYLADDTSSTLVVDASISWYIGHALPGINTSTLATHNSAITLQITIGDTSLLTNKTSIALGSTRNEIPFDLSILPVSSEPHNVTVVGTLQGHKNATFTASTQLTKLPLRSDNGTVTRLDNLYGGLSVRKGQSKEWTSLFPYTYYVQWSLYWYANLSTLDEFAAMGYNVIHIVPTGDLGDTSFPWEEFQPYLDRADELGLYFMYDVRWDYANLTTMVDQIHHLHNHPSILLWYTADEPDGKSNPINSTLIAYDTIKAIDPYHPVSLALNCRDFYYSDYAAGAEIVLEDVYPISTNTSYSEVYNTPCNATYGCCGCDDCEGSFHDISTRLDEYTAKDNFLGWQKIHWAAPQAFGNETFWTRYPTAAEEVVMNMLSINHAAKGIVMWDFPTKADILDVTNRLAAVLTKEPVADFLVGAPLLQELKVVGAGNVDAAAWVKEDEVLISIVNLDYGNTASNVTVILPGEVEVTKVSKSFWGDTSWSTHGNRLTVSSLMGLEVSLLLLKRC
;
A
#
# COMPACT_ATOMS: atom_id res chain seq x y z
N MET A 1 61.91 -28.19 -30.79
CA MET A 1 62.60 -26.90 -30.60
C MET A 1 61.69 -25.83 -31.20
N PHE A 2 60.93 -25.14 -30.35
CA PHE A 2 60.27 -23.83 -30.50
C PHE A 2 59.19 -23.77 -29.40
N PRO A 3 59.34 -22.89 -28.39
CA PRO A 3 58.52 -22.90 -27.19
C PRO A 3 57.19 -22.17 -27.41
N ARG A 4 56.15 -22.64 -26.72
CA ARG A 4 54.90 -21.91 -26.50
C ARG A 4 55.18 -20.74 -25.57
N LEU A 5 55.02 -19.50 -26.06
CA LEU A 5 54.91 -18.33 -25.20
C LEU A 5 53.52 -18.34 -24.54
N ALA A 6 53.52 -18.32 -23.21
CA ALA A 6 52.35 -18.01 -22.40
C ALA A 6 52.07 -16.49 -22.49
N LEU A 7 50.84 -16.12 -22.84
CA LEU A 7 50.32 -14.78 -22.56
C LEU A 7 49.75 -14.79 -21.13
N PRO A 8 50.04 -13.79 -20.29
CA PRO A 8 49.37 -13.66 -19.01
C PRO A 8 47.95 -13.13 -19.25
N VAL A 9 46.96 -13.89 -18.79
CA VAL A 9 45.60 -13.39 -18.60
C VAL A 9 45.66 -12.40 -17.45
N LEU A 10 45.57 -11.10 -17.76
CA LEU A 10 45.31 -10.08 -16.77
C LEU A 10 43.88 -10.28 -16.27
N ALA A 11 43.73 -11.00 -15.15
CA ALA A 11 42.53 -10.95 -14.36
C ALA A 11 42.47 -9.58 -13.69
N THR A 12 41.89 -8.60 -14.38
CA THR A 12 41.45 -7.37 -13.72
C THR A 12 40.24 -7.73 -12.87
N SER A 13 40.51 -7.97 -11.59
CA SER A 13 39.54 -7.88 -10.51
C SER A 13 38.80 -6.55 -10.62
N LEU A 14 37.58 -6.58 -11.15
CA LEU A 14 36.58 -5.54 -10.93
C LEU A 14 36.11 -5.65 -9.48
N PHE A 15 36.96 -5.20 -8.54
CA PHE A 15 36.42 -4.56 -7.36
C PHE A 15 35.93 -3.20 -7.84
N ALA A 16 34.67 -3.15 -8.27
CA ALA A 16 33.98 -1.89 -8.38
C ALA A 16 33.96 -1.30 -6.97
N ILE A 17 34.69 -0.22 -6.80
CA ILE A 17 34.65 0.64 -5.64
C ILE A 17 33.19 1.10 -5.55
N VAL A 18 32.46 0.59 -4.57
CA VAL A 18 31.14 1.11 -4.16
C VAL A 18 31.42 2.42 -3.40
N ASP A 19 32.03 3.39 -4.06
CA ASP A 19 32.18 4.75 -3.54
C ASP A 19 30.94 5.55 -3.95
N ALA A 20 30.23 6.00 -2.91
CA ALA A 20 29.20 7.03 -2.86
C ALA A 20 27.99 6.88 -3.80
N GLN A 21 27.25 5.76 -3.69
CA GLN A 21 25.83 5.77 -4.10
C GLN A 21 25.02 6.76 -3.25
N PHE A 22 25.39 6.89 -1.97
CA PHE A 22 24.80 7.82 -1.01
C PHE A 22 25.85 8.79 -0.48
N ASN A 23 25.40 9.79 0.28
CA ASN A 23 26.26 10.84 0.81
C ASN A 23 27.10 10.42 2.03
N ASN A 24 27.13 9.13 2.38
CA ASN A 24 27.85 8.66 3.55
C ASN A 24 29.37 8.67 3.34
N PRO A 25 30.16 9.09 4.35
CA PRO A 25 31.61 8.97 4.27
C PRO A 25 32.06 7.50 4.15
N PRO A 26 33.21 7.22 3.51
CA PRO A 26 33.71 5.85 3.39
C PRO A 26 33.85 5.15 4.74
N GLY A 27 33.29 3.93 4.84
CA GLY A 27 33.34 3.11 6.06
C GLY A 27 32.37 3.53 7.16
N VAL A 28 31.40 4.41 6.87
CA VAL A 28 30.33 4.78 7.80
C VAL A 28 29.08 3.95 7.51
N ASP A 29 28.62 3.20 8.52
CA ASP A 29 27.37 2.47 8.46
C ASP A 29 26.18 3.42 8.57
N ILE A 30 25.18 3.19 7.72
CA ILE A 30 24.00 4.04 7.61
C ILE A 30 22.70 3.26 7.74
N TRP A 31 21.68 3.96 8.25
CA TRP A 31 20.28 3.54 8.23
C TRP A 31 19.44 4.74 7.79
N CYS A 32 18.58 4.59 6.79
CA CYS A 32 17.85 5.73 6.20
C CYS A 32 18.78 6.88 5.78
N GLY A 33 19.97 6.54 5.28
CA GLY A 33 21.02 7.49 4.93
C GLY A 33 21.80 8.10 6.10
N LYS A 34 21.37 7.91 7.36
CA LYS A 34 21.94 8.54 8.55
C LYS A 34 23.00 7.64 9.18
N ALA A 35 24.14 8.20 9.60
CA ALA A 35 25.06 7.48 10.50
C ALA A 35 24.33 7.13 11.80
N TYR A 36 24.49 5.90 12.29
CA TYR A 36 23.82 5.49 13.53
C TYR A 36 24.76 5.08 14.66
N ARG A 37 26.05 4.80 14.39
CA ARG A 37 27.02 4.41 15.43
C ARG A 37 27.62 5.63 16.13
N ASP A 38 27.79 5.55 17.45
CA ASP A 38 28.37 6.62 18.28
C ASP A 38 29.83 6.99 17.95
N THR A 39 30.53 6.14 17.19
CA THR A 39 31.88 6.40 16.68
C THR A 39 31.90 7.25 15.41
N ASN A 40 30.74 7.52 14.78
CA ASN A 40 30.64 8.27 13.54
C ASN A 40 30.11 9.70 13.80
N ALA A 41 30.38 10.62 12.87
CA ALA A 41 29.80 11.97 12.91
C ALA A 41 28.50 12.00 12.11
N SER A 42 27.56 12.86 12.53
CA SER A 42 26.35 13.17 11.74
C SER A 42 26.71 13.83 10.41
N PHE A 43 25.91 13.59 9.38
CA PHE A 43 26.04 14.25 8.08
C PHE A 43 24.66 14.35 7.40
N ASN A 44 24.57 15.16 6.33
CA ASN A 44 23.32 15.28 5.57
C ASN A 44 23.14 14.02 4.68
N PRO A 45 22.12 13.19 4.92
CA PRO A 45 21.92 11.94 4.17
C PRO A 45 21.60 12.18 2.69
N GLY A 46 20.97 13.30 2.34
CA GLY A 46 20.36 13.49 1.02
C GLY A 46 19.17 12.56 0.80
N GLY A 47 18.72 12.43 -0.45
CA GLY A 47 17.67 11.48 -0.81
C GLY A 47 16.25 11.86 -0.40
N TRP A 48 16.07 13.02 0.23
CA TRP A 48 14.75 13.57 0.59
C TRP A 48 13.88 13.73 -0.65
N PHE A 49 12.57 13.59 -0.48
CA PHE A 49 11.62 13.85 -1.55
C PHE A 49 11.55 15.36 -1.83
N GLU A 50 11.92 15.77 -3.05
CA GLU A 50 11.81 17.17 -3.47
C GLU A 50 10.41 17.46 -4.02
N GLU A 51 9.60 18.17 -3.23
CA GLU A 51 8.30 18.65 -3.69
C GLU A 51 8.45 19.59 -4.90
N PRO A 52 7.59 19.48 -5.92
CA PRO A 52 7.57 20.41 -7.03
C PRO A 52 7.38 21.86 -6.57
N ALA A 53 8.03 22.81 -7.24
CA ALA A 53 7.84 24.22 -6.93
C ALA A 53 6.38 24.64 -7.18
N LYS A 54 5.80 25.38 -6.24
CA LYS A 54 4.45 25.92 -6.37
C LYS A 54 4.35 26.86 -7.59
N SER A 55 3.43 26.57 -8.49
CA SER A 55 3.11 27.38 -9.65
C SER A 55 2.49 28.73 -9.25
N ALA A 56 2.77 29.77 -10.05
CA ALA A 56 2.16 31.08 -9.90
C ALA A 56 0.69 31.12 -10.38
N THR A 57 0.28 30.13 -11.18
CA THR A 57 -1.08 29.99 -11.72
C THR A 57 -1.63 28.59 -11.46
N PRO A 58 -2.97 28.44 -11.35
CA PRO A 58 -3.60 27.14 -11.18
C PRO A 58 -3.37 26.25 -12.41
N LEU A 59 -3.09 24.99 -12.15
CA LEU A 59 -2.81 23.95 -13.12
C LEU A 59 -3.97 22.93 -13.16
N VAL A 60 -4.13 22.24 -14.28
CA VAL A 60 -4.95 21.02 -14.37
C VAL A 60 -4.01 19.83 -14.29
N ASP A 61 -4.16 19.06 -13.21
CA ASP A 61 -3.55 17.74 -13.11
C ASP A 61 -4.46 16.74 -13.83
N PHE A 62 -4.15 16.52 -15.10
CA PHE A 62 -4.92 15.67 -16.01
C PHE A 62 -4.30 14.27 -16.06
N LYS A 63 -5.01 13.28 -15.52
CA LYS A 63 -4.51 11.90 -15.38
C LYS A 63 -5.52 10.90 -15.95
N VAL A 64 -5.03 9.78 -16.46
CA VAL A 64 -5.85 8.65 -16.90
C VAL A 64 -5.25 7.33 -16.42
N LYS A 65 -6.13 6.40 -16.07
CA LYS A 65 -5.79 5.02 -15.72
C LYS A 65 -6.94 4.06 -16.09
N PRO A 66 -6.67 2.79 -16.37
CA PRO A 66 -7.72 1.78 -16.37
C PRO A 66 -8.29 1.59 -14.95
N ARG A 67 -9.56 1.18 -14.83
CA ARG A 67 -10.18 0.90 -13.53
C ARG A 67 -9.44 -0.16 -12.74
N MET A 68 -9.08 -1.26 -13.41
CA MET A 68 -8.24 -2.33 -12.87
C MET A 68 -6.86 -2.27 -13.52
N ASN A 69 -5.80 -2.67 -12.79
CA ASN A 69 -4.44 -2.74 -13.34
C ASN A 69 -4.29 -3.78 -14.47
N LEU A 70 -5.10 -4.85 -14.44
CA LEU A 70 -5.15 -5.88 -15.46
C LEU A 70 -6.57 -6.39 -15.71
N TYR A 71 -6.75 -7.01 -16.87
CA TYR A 71 -7.95 -7.69 -17.30
C TYR A 71 -7.63 -9.06 -17.90
N LEU A 72 -8.63 -9.93 -17.99
CA LEU A 72 -8.53 -11.24 -18.62
C LEU A 72 -9.30 -11.29 -19.95
N ALA A 73 -9.03 -12.33 -20.73
CA ALA A 73 -9.59 -12.49 -22.08
C ALA A 73 -11.12 -12.45 -22.14
N ASP A 74 -11.80 -12.87 -21.07
CA ASP A 74 -13.26 -12.89 -20.96
C ASP A 74 -13.86 -11.67 -20.24
N ASP A 75 -13.05 -10.70 -19.81
CA ASP A 75 -13.55 -9.39 -19.40
C ASP A 75 -14.00 -8.60 -20.64
N THR A 76 -15.28 -8.21 -20.69
CA THR A 76 -15.88 -7.57 -21.87
C THR A 76 -16.09 -6.07 -21.72
N SER A 77 -16.07 -5.53 -20.52
CA SER A 77 -16.32 -4.10 -20.27
C SER A 77 -15.49 -3.59 -19.10
N SER A 78 -15.09 -2.33 -19.18
CA SER A 78 -14.45 -1.63 -18.06
C SER A 78 -14.66 -0.12 -18.17
N THR A 79 -14.09 0.61 -17.21
CA THR A 79 -14.03 2.07 -17.21
C THR A 79 -12.57 2.52 -17.22
N LEU A 80 -12.30 3.66 -17.88
CA LEU A 80 -11.12 4.46 -17.60
C LEU A 80 -11.49 5.44 -16.50
N VAL A 81 -10.59 5.65 -15.54
CA VAL A 81 -10.74 6.71 -14.54
C VAL A 81 -9.93 7.91 -15.03
N VAL A 82 -10.61 9.04 -15.23
CA VAL A 82 -9.99 10.28 -15.71
C VAL A 82 -10.13 11.38 -14.65
N ASP A 83 -8.99 11.98 -14.30
CA ASP A 83 -8.92 13.10 -13.37
C ASP A 83 -8.60 14.38 -14.12
N ALA A 84 -9.20 15.49 -13.67
CA ALA A 84 -8.90 16.84 -14.14
C ALA A 84 -8.87 17.79 -12.95
N SER A 85 -8.21 17.38 -11.88
CA SER A 85 -8.17 18.13 -10.63
C SER A 85 -7.41 19.44 -10.79
N ILE A 86 -7.73 20.43 -9.95
CA ILE A 86 -6.96 21.67 -9.89
C ILE A 86 -5.79 21.46 -8.95
N SER A 87 -4.59 21.79 -9.43
CA SER A 87 -3.35 21.65 -8.69
C SER A 87 -2.54 22.95 -8.76
N TRP A 88 -1.70 23.18 -7.76
CA TRP A 88 -0.76 24.30 -7.70
C TRP A 88 0.69 23.87 -7.86
N TYR A 89 0.94 22.58 -8.08
CA TYR A 89 2.27 21.99 -8.01
C TYR A 89 2.61 21.23 -9.30
N ILE A 90 1.66 20.43 -9.78
CA ILE A 90 1.79 19.59 -10.97
C ILE A 90 0.66 19.84 -11.98
N GLY A 91 0.92 19.59 -13.25
CA GLY A 91 -0.07 19.66 -14.32
C GLY A 91 0.18 20.77 -15.34
N HIS A 92 -0.86 21.10 -16.11
CA HIS A 92 -0.78 22.05 -17.22
C HIS A 92 -1.47 23.37 -16.87
N ALA A 93 -0.86 24.51 -17.22
CA ALA A 93 -1.42 25.82 -16.92
C ALA A 93 -2.78 26.06 -17.60
N LEU A 94 -3.75 26.58 -16.85
CA LEU A 94 -5.04 27.01 -17.39
C LEU A 94 -4.92 28.34 -18.15
N PRO A 95 -5.43 28.46 -19.39
CA PRO A 95 -5.34 29.71 -20.13
C PRO A 95 -6.32 30.76 -19.59
N GLY A 96 -5.82 31.95 -19.25
CA GLY A 96 -6.65 33.14 -19.03
C GLY A 96 -7.60 33.10 -17.83
N ILE A 97 -7.44 32.14 -16.91
CA ILE A 97 -8.27 32.01 -15.71
C ILE A 97 -7.55 32.67 -14.53
N ASN A 98 -8.07 33.82 -14.08
CA ASN A 98 -7.69 34.41 -12.79
C ASN A 98 -8.25 33.54 -11.65
N THR A 99 -7.54 33.46 -10.53
CA THR A 99 -7.91 32.63 -9.35
C THR A 99 -9.32 32.88 -8.83
N SER A 100 -9.87 34.07 -9.02
CA SER A 100 -11.22 34.46 -8.62
C SER A 100 -12.34 33.87 -9.49
N THR A 101 -12.06 33.32 -10.68
CA THR A 101 -13.08 32.75 -11.59
C THR A 101 -13.16 31.21 -11.58
N LEU A 102 -12.22 30.52 -10.92
CA LEU A 102 -12.25 29.05 -10.76
C LEU A 102 -13.43 28.56 -9.92
N ALA A 103 -13.87 29.34 -8.94
CA ALA A 103 -14.97 28.97 -8.05
C ALA A 103 -16.36 29.00 -8.73
N THR A 104 -16.47 29.54 -9.95
CA THR A 104 -17.76 29.82 -10.61
C THR A 104 -17.95 29.12 -11.96
N HIS A 105 -16.96 28.41 -12.50
CA HIS A 105 -17.04 27.83 -13.83
C HIS A 105 -17.25 26.31 -13.82
N ASN A 106 -18.47 25.88 -14.18
CA ASN A 106 -18.78 24.51 -14.66
C ASN A 106 -18.17 24.26 -16.06
N SER A 107 -16.91 24.59 -16.26
CA SER A 107 -16.23 24.34 -17.54
C SER A 107 -16.04 22.85 -17.74
N ALA A 108 -16.49 22.32 -18.87
CA ALA A 108 -16.28 20.92 -19.22
C ALA A 108 -14.99 20.74 -20.03
N ILE A 109 -14.36 19.58 -19.87
CA ILE A 109 -13.25 19.11 -20.70
C ILE A 109 -13.82 18.00 -21.59
N THR A 110 -13.81 18.22 -22.90
CA THR A 110 -14.20 17.21 -23.89
C THR A 110 -13.08 16.21 -24.06
N LEU A 111 -13.40 14.91 -24.09
CA LEU A 111 -12.43 13.83 -24.13
C LEU A 111 -12.35 13.21 -25.52
N GLN A 112 -11.14 13.02 -26.01
CA GLN A 112 -10.81 12.15 -27.13
C GLN A 112 -9.88 11.04 -26.61
N ILE A 113 -10.30 9.79 -26.79
CA ILE A 113 -9.60 8.64 -26.22
C ILE A 113 -9.14 7.73 -27.35
N THR A 114 -7.88 7.33 -27.31
CA THR A 114 -7.27 6.43 -28.27
C THR A 114 -6.62 5.27 -27.51
N ILE A 115 -6.87 4.03 -27.93
CA ILE A 115 -6.16 2.84 -27.46
C ILE A 115 -5.44 2.19 -28.64
N GLY A 116 -4.12 2.07 -28.55
CA GLY A 116 -3.26 1.76 -29.70
C GLY A 116 -3.50 2.76 -30.83
N ASP A 117 -3.89 2.25 -32.00
CA ASP A 117 -4.23 3.08 -33.17
C ASP A 117 -5.74 3.34 -33.32
N THR A 118 -6.56 2.92 -32.34
CA THR A 118 -8.04 2.98 -32.44
C THR A 118 -8.61 4.08 -31.55
N SER A 119 -9.40 5.00 -32.13
CA SER A 119 -10.19 5.96 -31.34
C SER A 119 -11.41 5.27 -30.72
N LEU A 120 -11.61 5.43 -29.42
CA LEU A 120 -12.76 4.89 -28.70
C LEU A 120 -13.99 5.78 -28.88
N LEU A 121 -15.11 5.14 -29.19
CA LEU A 121 -16.44 5.75 -29.06
C LEU A 121 -16.93 5.50 -27.63
N THR A 122 -17.18 6.58 -26.88
CA THR A 122 -17.72 6.50 -25.52
C THR A 122 -18.97 7.37 -25.39
N ASN A 123 -19.91 6.94 -24.55
CA ASN A 123 -21.12 7.71 -24.24
C ASN A 123 -20.81 8.94 -23.36
N LYS A 124 -19.71 8.90 -22.61
CA LYS A 124 -19.28 10.01 -21.75
C LYS A 124 -18.12 10.74 -22.41
N THR A 125 -18.46 11.78 -23.15
CA THR A 125 -17.52 12.56 -23.97
C THR A 125 -16.96 13.78 -23.26
N SER A 126 -17.35 14.04 -22.01
CA SER A 126 -16.80 15.15 -21.23
C SER A 126 -16.84 14.91 -19.72
N ILE A 127 -15.97 15.62 -19.02
CA ILE A 127 -15.87 15.68 -17.54
C ILE A 127 -15.79 17.13 -17.08
N ALA A 128 -16.08 17.40 -15.80
CA ALA A 128 -15.96 18.74 -15.25
C ALA A 128 -14.50 19.08 -14.93
N LEU A 129 -14.08 20.32 -15.20
CA LEU A 129 -12.82 20.84 -14.68
C LEU A 129 -12.85 20.83 -13.14
N GLY A 130 -11.76 20.39 -12.51
CA GLY A 130 -11.66 20.23 -11.05
C GLY A 130 -12.26 18.94 -10.52
N SER A 131 -12.86 18.09 -11.37
CA SER A 131 -13.37 16.79 -10.95
C SER A 131 -12.27 15.72 -10.94
N THR A 132 -12.46 14.73 -10.07
CA THR A 132 -11.66 13.51 -9.98
C THR A 132 -12.57 12.29 -10.04
N ARG A 133 -11.98 11.10 -10.16
CA ARG A 133 -12.67 9.82 -10.07
C ARG A 133 -13.75 9.65 -11.16
N ASN A 134 -13.57 10.29 -12.32
CA ASN A 134 -14.55 10.19 -13.41
C ASN A 134 -14.39 8.87 -14.15
N GLU A 135 -15.36 7.98 -14.00
CA GLU A 135 -15.41 6.75 -14.79
C GLU A 135 -15.95 7.02 -16.19
N ILE A 136 -15.20 6.56 -17.20
CA ILE A 136 -15.51 6.62 -18.64
C ILE A 136 -15.63 5.19 -19.16
N PRO A 137 -16.86 4.67 -19.35
CA PRO A 137 -17.06 3.31 -19.82
C PRO A 137 -16.57 3.11 -21.25
N PHE A 138 -16.00 1.93 -21.51
CA PHE A 138 -15.60 1.48 -22.85
C PHE A 138 -15.76 -0.05 -22.99
N ASP A 139 -15.89 -0.49 -24.23
CA ASP A 139 -15.94 -1.91 -24.59
C ASP A 139 -14.52 -2.48 -24.58
N LEU A 140 -14.26 -3.46 -23.72
CA LEU A 140 -12.94 -4.08 -23.57
C LEU A 140 -12.74 -5.21 -24.60
N SER A 141 -13.81 -5.71 -25.24
CA SER A 141 -13.75 -6.79 -26.23
C SER A 141 -13.02 -6.39 -27.51
N ILE A 142 -12.94 -5.09 -27.80
CA ILE A 142 -12.18 -4.54 -28.94
C ILE A 142 -10.67 -4.74 -28.81
N LEU A 143 -10.16 -4.97 -27.59
CA LEU A 143 -8.74 -5.13 -27.33
C LEU A 143 -8.35 -6.61 -27.44
N PRO A 144 -7.33 -6.94 -28.24
CA PRO A 144 -6.80 -8.29 -28.28
C PRO A 144 -6.07 -8.61 -26.98
N VAL A 145 -6.05 -9.90 -26.64
CA VAL A 145 -5.19 -10.42 -25.59
C VAL A 145 -3.73 -10.24 -26.01
N SER A 146 -2.87 -9.80 -25.09
CA SER A 146 -1.47 -9.52 -25.36
C SER A 146 -0.63 -9.66 -24.08
N SER A 147 0.61 -10.13 -24.21
CA SER A 147 1.61 -10.05 -23.15
C SER A 147 2.12 -8.62 -22.97
N GLU A 148 2.15 -7.85 -24.06
CA GLU A 148 2.49 -6.42 -24.04
C GLU A 148 1.25 -5.57 -23.74
N PRO A 149 1.34 -4.57 -22.85
CA PRO A 149 0.22 -3.67 -22.57
C PRO A 149 -0.20 -2.82 -23.77
N HIS A 150 -1.48 -2.44 -23.81
CA HIS A 150 -2.04 -1.51 -24.77
C HIS A 150 -1.85 -0.07 -24.29
N ASN A 151 -1.22 0.77 -25.11
CA ASN A 151 -1.10 2.20 -24.82
C ASN A 151 -2.47 2.89 -24.94
N VAL A 152 -2.86 3.61 -23.90
CA VAL A 152 -4.05 4.45 -23.85
C VAL A 152 -3.61 5.90 -23.80
N THR A 153 -4.13 6.73 -24.69
CA THR A 153 -3.91 8.18 -24.68
C THR A 153 -5.25 8.89 -24.64
N VAL A 154 -5.39 9.84 -23.72
CA VAL A 154 -6.55 10.72 -23.61
C VAL A 154 -6.11 12.15 -23.87
N VAL A 155 -6.79 12.80 -24.81
CA VAL A 155 -6.66 14.23 -25.07
C VAL A 155 -7.93 14.92 -24.59
N GLY A 156 -7.80 15.74 -23.55
CA GLY A 156 -8.84 16.62 -23.04
C GLY A 156 -8.79 17.98 -23.71
N THR A 157 -9.90 18.53 -24.18
CA THR A 157 -10.00 19.91 -24.70
C THR A 157 -10.93 20.75 -23.83
N LEU A 158 -10.44 21.87 -23.31
CA LEU A 158 -11.24 22.76 -22.48
C LEU A 158 -12.33 23.44 -23.32
N GLN A 159 -13.59 23.30 -22.90
CA GLN A 159 -14.71 23.92 -23.60
C GLN A 159 -14.57 25.45 -23.61
N GLY A 160 -14.84 26.06 -24.76
CA GLY A 160 -14.65 27.51 -24.97
C GLY A 160 -13.21 27.92 -25.28
N HIS A 161 -12.22 27.04 -25.12
CA HIS A 161 -10.80 27.31 -25.37
C HIS A 161 -10.18 26.21 -26.23
N LYS A 162 -10.48 26.21 -27.54
CA LYS A 162 -10.03 25.15 -28.47
C LYS A 162 -8.51 24.91 -28.52
N ASN A 163 -7.72 25.89 -28.08
CA ASN A 163 -6.26 25.79 -28.02
C ASN A 163 -5.74 25.27 -26.68
N ALA A 164 -6.59 25.05 -25.67
CA ALA A 164 -6.23 24.44 -24.40
C ALA A 164 -6.56 22.95 -24.44
N THR A 165 -5.52 22.17 -24.74
CA THR A 165 -5.56 20.71 -24.76
C THR A 165 -4.63 20.14 -23.70
N PHE A 166 -5.06 19.07 -23.05
CA PHE A 166 -4.31 18.34 -22.03
C PHE A 166 -4.17 16.90 -22.50
N THR A 167 -2.98 16.32 -22.39
CA THR A 167 -2.73 14.93 -22.78
C THR A 167 -2.30 14.13 -21.57
N ALA A 168 -2.91 12.96 -21.39
CA ALA A 168 -2.52 11.98 -20.40
C ALA A 168 -2.45 10.60 -21.07
N SER A 169 -1.50 9.77 -20.65
CA SER A 169 -1.31 8.43 -21.19
C SER A 169 -1.14 7.41 -20.07
N THR A 170 -1.55 6.18 -20.33
CA THR A 170 -1.41 5.04 -19.43
C THR A 170 -1.30 3.74 -20.23
N GLN A 171 -1.11 2.63 -19.54
CA GLN A 171 -1.06 1.30 -20.14
C GLN A 171 -2.22 0.45 -19.61
N LEU A 172 -2.73 -0.43 -20.46
CA LEU A 172 -3.80 -1.37 -20.13
C LEU A 172 -3.37 -2.78 -20.51
N THR A 173 -3.33 -3.67 -19.52
CA THR A 173 -2.94 -5.06 -19.72
C THR A 173 -4.16 -5.97 -19.84
N LYS A 174 -4.26 -6.75 -20.91
CA LYS A 174 -5.31 -7.77 -21.12
C LYS A 174 -4.67 -9.13 -21.39
N LEU A 175 -4.68 -9.98 -20.38
CA LEU A 175 -3.97 -11.26 -20.38
C LEU A 175 -4.86 -12.43 -20.83
N PRO A 176 -4.26 -13.56 -21.27
CA PRO A 176 -4.98 -14.81 -21.46
C PRO A 176 -5.65 -15.28 -20.17
N LEU A 177 -6.68 -16.13 -20.32
CA LEU A 177 -7.13 -16.93 -19.18
C LEU A 177 -6.01 -17.88 -18.76
N ARG A 178 -5.80 -18.02 -17.45
CA ARG A 178 -4.90 -19.04 -16.91
C ARG A 178 -5.44 -20.42 -17.25
N SER A 179 -4.56 -21.37 -17.59
CA SER A 179 -4.90 -22.77 -17.86
C SER A 179 -4.26 -23.75 -16.87
N ASP A 180 -3.49 -23.23 -15.91
CA ASP A 180 -2.61 -23.95 -14.99
C ASP A 180 -3.15 -24.01 -13.55
N ASN A 181 -4.44 -23.69 -13.35
CA ASN A 181 -5.12 -23.62 -12.06
C ASN A 181 -4.61 -22.53 -11.09
N GLY A 182 -3.64 -21.73 -11.50
CA GLY A 182 -3.13 -20.61 -10.71
C GLY A 182 -4.14 -19.48 -10.54
N THR A 183 -3.77 -18.51 -9.73
CA THR A 183 -4.54 -17.31 -9.42
C THR A 183 -4.19 -16.15 -10.32
N VAL A 184 -5.09 -15.18 -10.37
CA VAL A 184 -4.84 -13.84 -10.91
C VAL A 184 -5.31 -12.85 -9.88
N THR A 185 -4.47 -11.88 -9.54
CA THR A 185 -4.81 -10.81 -8.61
C THR A 185 -4.78 -9.48 -9.34
N ARG A 186 -5.90 -8.75 -9.30
CA ARG A 186 -5.99 -7.42 -9.87
C ARG A 186 -6.24 -6.37 -8.81
N LEU A 187 -5.70 -5.19 -9.05
CA LEU A 187 -5.76 -4.01 -8.22
C LEU A 187 -6.79 -3.03 -8.78
N ASP A 188 -7.58 -2.44 -7.89
CA ASP A 188 -8.55 -1.41 -8.20
C ASP A 188 -7.90 -0.02 -8.07
N ASN A 189 -7.68 0.64 -9.21
CA ASN A 189 -7.08 1.96 -9.24
C ASN A 189 -8.01 3.05 -8.67
N LEU A 190 -9.31 2.82 -8.50
CA LEU A 190 -10.23 3.82 -7.97
C LEU A 190 -10.32 3.79 -6.44
N TYR A 191 -10.47 2.61 -5.85
CA TYR A 191 -10.67 2.44 -4.41
C TYR A 191 -9.49 1.79 -3.69
N GLY A 192 -8.47 1.35 -4.42
CA GLY A 192 -7.24 0.73 -3.89
C GLY A 192 -7.41 -0.72 -3.46
N GLY A 193 -8.61 -1.29 -3.56
CA GLY A 193 -8.85 -2.69 -3.21
C GLY A 193 -8.18 -3.68 -4.15
N LEU A 194 -8.15 -4.95 -3.76
CA LEU A 194 -7.75 -6.02 -4.65
C LEU A 194 -8.86 -7.08 -4.76
N SER A 195 -8.81 -7.80 -5.87
CA SER A 195 -9.65 -8.97 -6.10
C SER A 195 -8.86 -10.08 -6.75
N VAL A 196 -9.20 -11.32 -6.40
CA VAL A 196 -8.54 -12.53 -6.85
C VAL A 196 -9.50 -13.42 -7.62
N ARG A 197 -8.97 -14.11 -8.62
CA ARG A 197 -9.69 -15.09 -9.42
C ARG A 197 -8.82 -16.34 -9.54
N LYS A 198 -9.37 -17.50 -9.17
CA LYS A 198 -8.65 -18.79 -9.14
C LYS A 198 -9.01 -19.66 -10.33
N GLY A 199 -8.00 -20.20 -11.01
CA GLY A 199 -8.13 -21.13 -12.11
C GLY A 199 -9.09 -20.65 -13.20
N GLN A 200 -10.08 -21.49 -13.53
CA GLN A 200 -11.10 -21.21 -14.54
C GLN A 200 -12.38 -20.56 -13.98
N SER A 201 -12.41 -20.18 -12.70
CA SER A 201 -13.53 -19.42 -12.15
C SER A 201 -13.81 -18.20 -13.03
N LYS A 202 -15.04 -17.69 -13.08
CA LYS A 202 -15.37 -16.42 -13.75
C LYS A 202 -15.55 -15.27 -12.77
N GLU A 203 -15.61 -15.59 -11.48
CA GLU A 203 -15.92 -14.64 -10.44
C GLU A 203 -14.64 -14.06 -9.86
N TRP A 204 -14.62 -12.74 -9.73
CA TRP A 204 -13.61 -12.01 -8.99
C TRP A 204 -14.07 -11.90 -7.54
N THR A 205 -13.25 -12.38 -6.61
CA THR A 205 -13.52 -12.29 -5.17
C THR A 205 -12.71 -11.13 -4.59
N SER A 206 -13.39 -10.15 -4.02
CA SER A 206 -12.74 -9.06 -3.28
C SER A 206 -12.11 -9.60 -2.00
N LEU A 207 -10.94 -9.09 -1.65
CA LEU A 207 -10.20 -9.54 -0.46
C LEU A 207 -9.59 -8.32 0.23
N PHE A 208 -9.86 -8.15 1.52
CA PHE A 208 -9.08 -7.29 2.41
C PHE A 208 -8.05 -8.16 3.14
N PRO A 209 -6.75 -8.07 2.81
CA PRO A 209 -5.71 -8.87 3.43
C PRO A 209 -5.52 -8.49 4.90
N TYR A 210 -5.57 -9.48 5.78
CA TYR A 210 -5.33 -9.30 7.21
C TYR A 210 -4.52 -10.49 7.73
N THR A 211 -3.29 -10.24 8.15
CA THR A 211 -2.31 -11.29 8.49
C THR A 211 -1.13 -10.74 9.30
N TYR A 212 -0.14 -11.61 9.53
CA TYR A 212 1.16 -11.31 10.11
C TYR A 212 2.31 -11.59 9.14
N TYR A 213 3.46 -11.00 9.43
CA TYR A 213 4.77 -11.58 9.11
C TYR A 213 4.94 -12.86 9.93
N VAL A 214 4.96 -14.01 9.28
CA VAL A 214 5.03 -15.33 9.93
C VAL A 214 6.45 -15.87 9.86
N GLN A 215 7.09 -16.03 11.02
CA GLN A 215 8.46 -16.53 11.09
C GLN A 215 8.57 -17.98 10.60
N TRP A 216 9.45 -18.22 9.62
CA TRP A 216 9.65 -19.55 9.04
C TRP A 216 9.91 -20.63 10.11
N SER A 217 10.95 -20.42 10.92
CA SER A 217 11.48 -21.40 11.87
C SER A 217 10.52 -21.75 13.01
N LEU A 218 9.63 -20.82 13.38
CA LEU A 218 8.69 -21.02 14.49
C LEU A 218 7.35 -21.60 14.06
N TYR A 219 7.04 -21.55 12.76
CA TYR A 219 5.72 -21.87 12.25
C TYR A 219 5.71 -23.09 11.31
N TRP A 220 6.67 -23.15 10.39
CA TRP A 220 6.71 -24.15 9.33
C TRP A 220 7.55 -25.38 9.69
N TYR A 221 8.49 -25.25 10.63
CA TYR A 221 9.15 -26.41 11.24
C TYR A 221 8.31 -27.07 12.34
N ALA A 222 7.17 -26.48 12.72
CA ALA A 222 6.34 -26.99 13.81
C ALA A 222 5.45 -28.16 13.36
N ASN A 223 4.40 -27.88 12.56
CA ASN A 223 3.44 -28.88 12.10
C ASN A 223 2.54 -28.30 10.99
N LEU A 224 2.08 -29.13 10.06
CA LEU A 224 1.06 -28.75 9.08
C LEU A 224 -0.23 -28.18 9.71
N SER A 225 -0.58 -28.63 10.92
CA SER A 225 -1.76 -28.15 11.65
C SER A 225 -1.68 -26.69 12.08
N THR A 226 -0.52 -26.04 12.01
CA THR A 226 -0.44 -24.60 12.31
C THR A 226 -1.29 -23.79 11.32
N LEU A 227 -1.33 -24.20 10.04
CA LEU A 227 -2.19 -23.56 9.02
C LEU A 227 -3.67 -23.65 9.35
N ASP A 228 -4.13 -24.80 9.86
CA ASP A 228 -5.50 -24.97 10.32
C ASP A 228 -5.86 -23.98 11.42
N GLU A 229 -4.98 -23.84 12.41
CA GLU A 229 -5.17 -22.92 13.53
C GLU A 229 -5.22 -21.48 13.03
N PHE A 230 -4.32 -21.08 12.14
CA PHE A 230 -4.25 -19.72 11.60
C PHE A 230 -5.44 -19.37 10.70
N ALA A 231 -5.90 -20.30 9.85
CA ALA A 231 -7.15 -20.13 9.11
C ALA A 231 -8.36 -20.01 10.05
N ALA A 232 -8.41 -20.84 11.10
CA ALA A 232 -9.49 -20.82 12.09
C ALA A 232 -9.54 -19.51 12.90
N MET A 233 -8.41 -18.82 13.05
CA MET A 233 -8.33 -17.50 13.65
C MET A 233 -8.90 -16.38 12.76
N GLY A 234 -9.19 -16.67 11.49
CA GLY A 234 -9.86 -15.75 10.56
C GLY A 234 -8.92 -15.00 9.61
N TYR A 235 -7.60 -15.23 9.70
CA TYR A 235 -6.63 -14.68 8.75
C TYR A 235 -6.83 -15.32 7.36
N ASN A 236 -6.62 -14.52 6.31
CA ASN A 236 -6.90 -14.93 4.93
C ASN A 236 -5.69 -14.85 4.00
N VAL A 237 -4.59 -14.27 4.47
CA VAL A 237 -3.30 -14.21 3.79
C VAL A 237 -2.24 -14.73 4.75
N ILE A 238 -1.13 -15.22 4.24
CA ILE A 238 0.08 -15.56 4.96
C ILE A 238 1.21 -14.79 4.30
N HIS A 239 1.99 -14.08 5.10
CA HIS A 239 3.27 -13.56 4.66
C HIS A 239 4.40 -14.33 5.36
N ILE A 240 5.22 -15.04 4.59
CA ILE A 240 6.32 -15.83 5.14
C ILE A 240 7.56 -14.97 5.19
N VAL A 241 8.20 -14.91 6.36
CA VAL A 241 9.56 -14.36 6.48
C VAL A 241 10.55 -15.50 6.35
N PRO A 242 11.32 -15.59 5.25
CA PRO A 242 12.41 -16.55 5.15
C PRO A 242 13.49 -16.14 6.16
N THR A 243 13.53 -16.78 7.32
CA THR A 243 14.56 -16.54 8.34
C THR A 243 15.88 -17.21 7.94
N GLY A 244 17.00 -16.76 8.52
CA GLY A 244 18.38 -17.15 8.16
C GLY A 244 18.71 -18.64 8.07
N ASP A 245 17.87 -19.54 8.60
CA ASP A 245 17.98 -20.99 8.38
C ASP A 245 17.82 -21.41 6.91
N LEU A 246 17.16 -20.59 6.08
CA LEU A 246 17.00 -20.80 4.64
C LEU A 246 18.10 -20.15 3.79
N GLY A 247 18.97 -19.31 4.37
CA GLY A 247 19.83 -18.39 3.62
C GLY A 247 20.99 -19.04 2.85
N ASP A 248 21.47 -20.20 3.31
CA ASP A 248 22.65 -20.88 2.75
C ASP A 248 22.34 -22.28 2.16
N THR A 249 21.07 -22.70 2.14
CA THR A 249 20.66 -24.03 1.67
C THR A 249 19.66 -23.92 0.51
N SER A 250 19.62 -24.95 -0.35
CA SER A 250 18.58 -25.03 -1.38
C SER A 250 17.20 -25.03 -0.72
N PHE A 251 16.25 -24.32 -1.32
CA PHE A 251 14.91 -24.21 -0.76
C PHE A 251 14.25 -25.60 -0.62
N PRO A 252 13.69 -25.94 0.56
CA PRO A 252 13.19 -27.28 0.86
C PRO A 252 11.78 -27.51 0.27
N TRP A 253 11.70 -27.64 -1.06
CA TRP A 253 10.41 -27.76 -1.77
C TRP A 253 9.59 -28.98 -1.37
N GLU A 254 10.24 -30.13 -1.11
CA GLU A 254 9.53 -31.36 -0.71
C GLU A 254 8.87 -31.20 0.67
N GLU A 255 9.52 -30.49 1.59
CA GLU A 255 8.99 -30.18 2.91
C GLU A 255 7.93 -29.07 2.86
N PHE A 256 8.03 -28.14 1.89
CA PHE A 256 7.10 -27.03 1.74
C PHE A 256 5.84 -27.37 0.92
N GLN A 257 5.87 -28.38 0.05
CA GLN A 257 4.71 -28.76 -0.77
C GLN A 257 3.45 -29.09 0.05
N PRO A 258 3.49 -29.87 1.15
CA PRO A 258 2.29 -30.18 1.93
C PRO A 258 1.61 -28.94 2.50
N TYR A 259 2.40 -27.91 2.81
CA TYR A 259 1.95 -26.63 3.32
C TYR A 259 1.26 -25.77 2.25
N LEU A 260 1.81 -25.77 1.03
CA LEU A 260 1.17 -25.16 -0.13
C LEU A 260 -0.19 -25.82 -0.43
N ASP A 261 -0.22 -27.16 -0.46
CA ASP A 261 -1.46 -27.93 -0.69
C ASP A 261 -2.50 -27.61 0.39
N ARG A 262 -2.08 -27.59 1.67
CA ARG A 262 -2.99 -27.30 2.79
C ARG A 262 -3.50 -25.86 2.78
N ALA A 263 -2.65 -24.88 2.41
CA ALA A 263 -3.09 -23.50 2.25
C ALA A 263 -4.18 -23.39 1.16
N ASP A 264 -4.06 -24.16 0.07
CA ASP A 264 -5.08 -24.20 -0.97
C ASP A 264 -6.42 -24.75 -0.46
N GLU A 265 -6.38 -25.85 0.29
CA GLU A 265 -7.56 -26.48 0.89
C GLU A 265 -8.28 -25.55 1.88
N LEU A 266 -7.53 -24.74 2.61
CA LEU A 266 -8.05 -23.78 3.60
C LEU A 266 -8.49 -22.45 2.97
N GLY A 267 -8.16 -22.20 1.70
CA GLY A 267 -8.41 -20.91 1.04
C GLY A 267 -7.52 -19.78 1.56
N LEU A 268 -6.34 -20.12 2.10
CA LEU A 268 -5.32 -19.16 2.49
C LEU A 268 -4.50 -18.76 1.27
N TYR A 269 -4.24 -17.45 1.15
CA TYR A 269 -3.34 -16.95 0.13
C TYR A 269 -1.96 -16.60 0.67
N PHE A 270 -0.96 -16.53 -0.20
CA PHE A 270 0.40 -16.10 0.13
C PHE A 270 0.70 -14.71 -0.45
N MET A 271 1.17 -13.84 0.43
CA MET A 271 2.10 -12.77 0.09
C MET A 271 3.50 -13.36 0.22
N TYR A 272 4.01 -13.91 -0.88
CA TYR A 272 5.21 -14.75 -0.83
C TYR A 272 6.47 -13.90 -0.97
N ASP A 273 7.36 -13.97 0.02
CA ASP A 273 8.68 -13.31 -0.02
C ASP A 273 9.62 -14.08 -0.96
N VAL A 274 10.02 -13.42 -2.04
CA VAL A 274 10.93 -13.97 -3.05
C VAL A 274 12.34 -13.38 -2.99
N ARG A 275 12.61 -12.42 -2.09
CA ARG A 275 13.86 -11.66 -2.16
C ARG A 275 14.63 -11.69 -0.84
N TRP A 276 15.49 -12.69 -0.78
CA TRP A 276 16.54 -12.82 0.22
C TRP A 276 17.80 -12.00 -0.11
N ASP A 277 18.24 -12.01 -1.37
CA ASP A 277 19.45 -11.33 -1.84
C ASP A 277 19.11 -10.33 -2.96
N TYR A 278 19.36 -9.05 -2.73
CA TYR A 278 19.12 -8.00 -3.72
C TYR A 278 20.12 -8.02 -4.88
N ALA A 279 21.32 -8.59 -4.68
CA ALA A 279 22.41 -8.59 -5.66
C ALA A 279 22.34 -9.79 -6.61
N ASN A 280 21.64 -10.86 -6.23
CA ASN A 280 21.51 -12.07 -7.03
C ASN A 280 20.05 -12.57 -7.12
N LEU A 281 19.45 -12.33 -8.29
CA LEU A 281 18.04 -12.70 -8.54
C LEU A 281 17.82 -14.19 -8.86
N THR A 282 18.86 -15.02 -8.86
CA THR A 282 18.73 -16.43 -9.26
C THR A 282 17.70 -17.19 -8.43
N THR A 283 17.77 -17.07 -7.10
CA THR A 283 16.83 -17.74 -6.17
C THR A 283 15.41 -17.20 -6.33
N MET A 284 15.26 -15.88 -6.48
CA MET A 284 13.98 -15.22 -6.73
C MET A 284 13.32 -15.79 -7.99
N VAL A 285 14.06 -15.85 -9.10
CA VAL A 285 13.58 -16.38 -10.39
C VAL A 285 13.18 -17.85 -10.28
N ASP A 286 13.97 -18.68 -9.61
CA ASP A 286 13.67 -20.09 -9.37
C ASP A 286 12.36 -20.28 -8.58
N GLN A 287 12.19 -19.53 -7.48
CA GLN A 287 10.98 -19.59 -6.65
C GLN A 287 9.73 -19.14 -7.41
N ILE A 288 9.81 -18.06 -8.21
CA ILE A 288 8.68 -17.60 -9.01
C ILE A 288 8.29 -18.66 -10.03
N HIS A 289 9.25 -19.25 -10.75
CA HIS A 289 8.97 -20.33 -11.71
C HIS A 289 8.33 -21.56 -11.06
N HIS A 290 8.66 -21.84 -9.79
CA HIS A 290 8.04 -22.93 -9.05
C HIS A 290 6.62 -22.60 -8.58
N LEU A 291 6.35 -21.36 -8.18
CA LEU A 291 5.15 -21.00 -7.41
C LEU A 291 4.10 -20.21 -8.18
N HIS A 292 4.42 -19.54 -9.30
CA HIS A 292 3.50 -18.60 -9.94
C HIS A 292 2.19 -19.21 -10.45
N ASN A 293 2.13 -20.54 -10.58
CA ASN A 293 0.92 -21.31 -10.95
C ASN A 293 0.22 -21.97 -9.76
N HIS A 294 0.75 -21.80 -8.53
CA HIS A 294 0.12 -22.34 -7.34
C HIS A 294 -1.16 -21.55 -7.02
N PRO A 295 -2.29 -22.24 -6.72
CA PRO A 295 -3.59 -21.61 -6.51
C PRO A 295 -3.71 -20.73 -5.26
N SER A 296 -2.69 -20.69 -4.41
CA SER A 296 -2.64 -19.86 -3.22
C SER A 296 -1.80 -18.59 -3.38
N ILE A 297 -1.13 -18.32 -4.51
CA ILE A 297 -0.35 -17.07 -4.62
C ILE A 297 -1.29 -15.87 -4.77
N LEU A 298 -1.17 -14.87 -3.88
CA LEU A 298 -1.88 -13.60 -4.02
C LEU A 298 -1.00 -12.58 -4.75
N LEU A 299 0.23 -12.43 -4.28
CA LEU A 299 1.17 -11.41 -4.70
C LEU A 299 2.60 -11.76 -4.24
N TRP A 300 3.57 -11.06 -4.80
CA TRP A 300 4.99 -11.22 -4.47
C TRP A 300 5.44 -10.11 -3.50
N TYR A 301 6.25 -10.46 -2.51
CA TYR A 301 6.96 -9.51 -1.66
C TYR A 301 8.44 -9.55 -2.00
N THR A 302 9.01 -8.36 -2.18
CA THR A 302 10.34 -8.23 -2.77
C THR A 302 11.32 -7.46 -1.93
N ALA A 303 10.95 -6.85 -0.82
CA ALA A 303 11.96 -6.29 0.06
C ALA A 303 11.34 -5.89 1.37
N ASP A 304 12.10 -6.19 2.41
CA ASP A 304 11.93 -5.66 3.74
C ASP A 304 12.95 -4.54 3.94
N GLU A 305 12.47 -3.29 4.11
CA GLU A 305 13.27 -2.10 4.43
C GLU A 305 14.51 -1.88 3.52
N PRO A 306 14.39 -1.93 2.18
CA PRO A 306 15.52 -1.74 1.29
C PRO A 306 16.11 -0.32 1.39
N ASP A 307 15.28 0.64 1.79
CA ASP A 307 15.64 2.03 2.07
C ASP A 307 16.44 2.17 3.37
N GLY A 308 15.97 1.52 4.45
CA GLY A 308 16.66 1.45 5.74
C GLY A 308 18.04 0.82 5.59
N LYS A 309 18.08 -0.37 4.99
CA LYS A 309 19.30 -1.14 4.70
C LYS A 309 20.22 -0.48 3.67
N SER A 310 19.76 0.59 3.01
CA SER A 310 20.50 1.34 1.99
C SER A 310 20.98 0.42 0.86
N ASN A 311 20.07 -0.43 0.38
CA ASN A 311 20.31 -1.26 -0.80
C ASN A 311 20.49 -0.38 -2.05
N PRO A 312 20.96 -0.92 -3.19
CA PRO A 312 21.03 -0.14 -4.41
C PRO A 312 19.65 0.44 -4.81
N ILE A 313 19.57 1.73 -5.13
CA ILE A 313 18.30 2.47 -5.34
C ILE A 313 17.46 1.87 -6.48
N ASN A 314 18.10 1.27 -7.48
CA ASN A 314 17.42 0.64 -8.61
C ASN A 314 17.03 -0.82 -8.34
N SER A 315 17.41 -1.38 -7.20
CA SER A 315 17.34 -2.82 -6.96
C SER A 315 15.89 -3.32 -6.85
N THR A 316 14.99 -2.53 -6.26
CA THR A 316 13.56 -2.85 -6.18
C THR A 316 12.92 -2.85 -7.57
N LEU A 317 13.24 -1.87 -8.42
CA LEU A 317 12.74 -1.80 -9.80
C LEU A 317 13.23 -2.98 -10.66
N ILE A 318 14.50 -3.36 -10.53
CA ILE A 318 15.03 -4.53 -11.27
C ILE A 318 14.30 -5.81 -10.84
N ALA A 319 14.05 -6.00 -9.54
CA ALA A 319 13.29 -7.16 -9.05
C ALA A 319 11.85 -7.15 -9.59
N TYR A 320 11.18 -6.00 -9.53
CA TYR A 320 9.86 -5.78 -10.08
C TYR A 320 9.76 -6.15 -11.57
N ASP A 321 10.61 -5.55 -12.42
CA ASP A 321 10.59 -5.79 -13.87
C ASP A 321 10.85 -7.27 -14.19
N THR A 322 11.75 -7.90 -13.42
CA THR A 322 12.05 -9.33 -13.56
C THR A 322 10.84 -10.20 -13.21
N ILE A 323 10.13 -9.89 -12.11
CA ILE A 323 8.90 -10.60 -11.74
C ILE A 323 7.84 -10.40 -12.81
N LYS A 324 7.56 -9.16 -13.25
CA LYS A 324 6.50 -8.89 -14.23
C LYS A 324 6.75 -9.57 -15.57
N ALA A 325 8.02 -9.79 -15.95
CA ALA A 325 8.38 -10.54 -17.15
C ALA A 325 8.08 -12.04 -17.05
N ILE A 326 8.09 -12.62 -15.83
CA ILE A 326 7.82 -14.04 -15.57
C ILE A 326 6.33 -14.26 -15.26
N ASP A 327 5.77 -13.42 -14.39
CA ASP A 327 4.42 -13.54 -13.85
C ASP A 327 3.66 -12.20 -13.90
N PRO A 328 2.98 -11.91 -15.02
CA PRO A 328 2.21 -10.69 -15.16
C PRO A 328 0.90 -10.69 -14.36
N TYR A 329 0.48 -11.84 -13.80
CA TYR A 329 -0.83 -12.04 -13.17
C TYR A 329 -0.92 -11.61 -11.72
N HIS A 330 0.22 -11.38 -11.06
CA HIS A 330 0.27 -11.03 -9.64
C HIS A 330 0.94 -9.66 -9.43
N PRO A 331 0.46 -8.86 -8.46
CA PRO A 331 1.11 -7.65 -7.97
C PRO A 331 2.43 -7.95 -7.26
N VAL A 332 3.24 -6.89 -7.13
CA VAL A 332 4.48 -6.87 -6.36
C VAL A 332 4.37 -5.86 -5.22
N SER A 333 4.96 -6.24 -4.09
CA SER A 333 4.95 -5.48 -2.85
C SER A 333 6.34 -5.39 -2.21
N LEU A 334 6.50 -4.42 -1.32
CA LEU A 334 7.67 -4.24 -0.44
C LEU A 334 7.27 -3.39 0.78
N ALA A 335 8.07 -3.42 1.85
CA ALA A 335 7.96 -2.50 2.97
C ALA A 335 9.09 -1.46 2.94
N LEU A 336 8.76 -0.21 3.29
CA LEU A 336 9.71 0.89 3.46
C LEU A 336 9.67 1.38 4.91
N ASN A 337 10.84 1.55 5.50
CA ASN A 337 10.98 2.00 6.89
C ASN A 337 11.23 3.49 7.02
N CYS A 338 11.96 4.06 6.07
CA CYS A 338 12.40 5.44 6.17
C CYS A 338 11.25 6.38 5.87
N ARG A 339 11.21 7.50 6.59
CA ARG A 339 10.20 8.53 6.33
C ARG A 339 10.44 9.19 4.99
N ASP A 340 11.70 9.54 4.72
CA ASP A 340 12.05 10.30 3.53
C ASP A 340 13.47 10.03 3.02
N PHE A 341 13.70 8.84 2.47
CA PHE A 341 14.98 8.45 1.88
C PHE A 341 14.79 7.71 0.56
N TYR A 342 15.01 8.40 -0.57
CA TYR A 342 14.86 7.89 -1.94
C TYR A 342 13.53 7.18 -2.21
N TYR A 343 12.42 7.72 -1.66
CA TYR A 343 11.09 7.14 -1.79
C TYR A 343 10.74 6.84 -3.25
N SER A 344 10.98 7.78 -4.17
CA SER A 344 10.70 7.61 -5.60
C SER A 344 11.44 6.43 -6.22
N ASP A 345 12.66 6.13 -5.78
CA ASP A 345 13.46 5.08 -6.39
C ASP A 345 13.08 3.72 -5.83
N TYR A 346 12.96 3.61 -4.50
CA TYR A 346 12.60 2.34 -3.87
C TYR A 346 11.16 1.95 -4.16
N ALA A 347 10.20 2.87 -4.00
CA ALA A 347 8.79 2.57 -4.24
C ALA A 347 8.49 2.26 -5.70
N ALA A 348 9.33 2.65 -6.67
CA ALA A 348 9.15 2.33 -8.09
C ALA A 348 9.02 0.82 -8.34
N GLY A 349 9.64 -0.02 -7.51
CA GLY A 349 9.62 -1.48 -7.62
C GLY A 349 8.42 -2.20 -7.02
N ALA A 350 7.28 -1.52 -6.82
CA ALA A 350 6.07 -2.18 -6.31
C ALA A 350 4.78 -1.44 -6.71
N GLU A 351 3.68 -2.17 -6.86
CA GLU A 351 2.33 -1.59 -6.87
C GLU A 351 1.77 -1.42 -5.45
N ILE A 352 2.23 -2.24 -4.49
CA ILE A 352 1.81 -2.19 -3.09
C ILE A 352 3.00 -1.81 -2.20
N VAL A 353 2.91 -0.72 -1.44
CA VAL A 353 3.97 -0.28 -0.53
C VAL A 353 3.46 -0.33 0.90
N LEU A 354 4.13 -1.11 1.74
CA LEU A 354 3.88 -1.19 3.17
C LEU A 354 4.69 -0.10 3.89
N GLU A 355 4.10 0.46 4.94
CA GLU A 355 4.82 1.16 5.99
C GLU A 355 4.90 0.29 7.26
N ASP A 356 6.00 0.39 8.00
CA ASP A 356 6.28 -0.36 9.22
C ASP A 356 6.52 0.56 10.44
N VAL A 357 5.65 1.55 10.61
CA VAL A 357 5.73 2.48 11.74
C VAL A 357 5.35 1.77 13.05
N TYR A 358 6.33 1.67 13.95
CA TYR A 358 6.18 1.03 15.27
C TYR A 358 6.33 2.04 16.42
N PRO A 359 5.26 2.74 16.83
CA PRO A 359 5.36 3.87 17.76
C PRO A 359 5.35 3.45 19.24
N ILE A 360 5.09 2.18 19.58
CA ILE A 360 4.74 1.80 20.95
C ILE A 360 5.98 1.48 21.79
N SER A 361 6.23 2.34 22.79
CA SER A 361 7.28 2.13 23.79
C SER A 361 8.70 2.12 23.22
N THR A 362 8.94 2.95 22.22
CA THR A 362 10.27 3.31 21.69
C THR A 362 10.64 4.74 22.10
N ASN A 363 11.95 5.01 22.22
CA ASN A 363 12.47 6.36 22.38
C ASN A 363 12.93 6.87 21.01
N THR A 364 12.14 7.75 20.39
CA THR A 364 12.44 8.25 19.03
C THR A 364 13.48 9.38 19.01
N SER A 365 13.89 9.88 20.17
CA SER A 365 14.87 10.98 20.29
C SER A 365 16.28 10.49 20.62
N TYR A 366 16.42 9.29 21.15
CA TYR A 366 17.70 8.73 21.55
C TYR A 366 17.72 7.20 21.49
N SER A 367 18.72 6.67 20.78
CA SER A 367 18.93 5.24 20.62
C SER A 367 19.78 4.70 21.77
N GLU A 368 19.16 3.93 22.67
CA GLU A 368 19.92 3.20 23.71
C GLU A 368 20.77 2.06 23.12
N VAL A 369 20.37 1.54 21.96
CA VAL A 369 21.08 0.48 21.22
C VAL A 369 22.42 0.97 20.70
N TYR A 370 22.42 2.16 20.10
CA TYR A 370 23.61 2.71 19.46
C TYR A 370 24.26 3.86 20.21
N ASN A 371 23.67 4.28 21.33
CA ASN A 371 24.17 5.37 22.18
C ASN A 371 24.27 6.71 21.41
N THR A 372 23.31 6.98 20.52
CA THR A 372 23.25 8.16 19.64
C THR A 372 21.92 8.90 19.75
N PRO A 373 21.90 10.25 19.64
CA PRO A 373 20.64 10.96 19.46
C PRO A 373 20.08 10.64 18.07
N CYS A 374 18.76 10.55 17.98
CA CYS A 374 18.03 10.36 16.73
C CYS A 374 17.43 11.68 16.27
N ASN A 375 17.73 12.06 15.03
CA ASN A 375 17.20 13.26 14.37
C ASN A 375 17.37 13.13 12.85
N ALA A 376 17.06 14.20 12.11
CA ALA A 376 17.12 14.23 10.66
C ALA A 376 18.49 13.89 10.03
N THR A 377 19.60 13.88 10.78
CA THR A 377 20.96 13.66 10.24
C THR A 377 21.77 12.60 10.99
N TYR A 378 21.22 11.97 12.03
CA TYR A 378 21.97 11.06 12.88
C TYR A 378 21.07 10.11 13.68
N GLY A 379 21.60 8.93 14.00
CA GLY A 379 20.97 7.92 14.84
C GLY A 379 20.03 6.99 14.09
N CYS A 380 19.68 5.87 14.75
CA CYS A 380 18.64 4.95 14.35
C CYS A 380 17.87 4.51 15.61
N CYS A 381 16.57 4.77 15.65
CA CYS A 381 15.68 4.53 16.79
C CYS A 381 14.51 3.58 16.45
N GLY A 382 14.65 2.79 15.38
CA GLY A 382 13.62 1.87 14.88
C GLY A 382 12.55 2.56 14.03
N CYS A 383 12.02 3.70 14.48
CA CYS A 383 11.04 4.49 13.74
C CYS A 383 11.69 5.79 13.24
N ASP A 384 11.93 5.88 11.93
CA ASP A 384 12.65 7.01 11.33
C ASP A 384 11.81 8.30 11.34
N ASP A 385 12.37 9.36 11.94
CA ASP A 385 11.77 10.69 12.10
C ASP A 385 10.33 10.68 12.66
N CYS A 386 10.06 9.75 13.59
CA CYS A 386 8.80 9.60 14.31
C CYS A 386 8.77 10.37 15.65
N GLU A 387 7.57 10.69 16.13
CA GLU A 387 7.34 11.36 17.41
C GLU A 387 7.10 10.38 18.58
N GLY A 388 6.88 9.10 18.29
CA GLY A 388 6.55 8.07 19.29
C GLY A 388 5.08 8.08 19.67
N SER A 389 4.20 8.32 18.69
CA SER A 389 2.75 8.40 18.88
C SER A 389 2.00 7.68 17.77
N PHE A 390 0.71 7.40 17.97
CA PHE A 390 -0.12 6.78 16.93
C PHE A 390 -0.17 7.61 15.63
N HIS A 391 -0.02 8.94 15.71
CA HIS A 391 -0.03 9.81 14.53
C HIS A 391 1.13 9.55 13.57
N ASP A 392 2.19 8.88 14.01
CA ASP A 392 3.29 8.52 13.10
C ASP A 392 2.77 7.59 11.98
N ILE A 393 1.80 6.72 12.28
CA ILE A 393 1.20 5.76 11.34
C ILE A 393 0.40 6.50 10.27
N SER A 394 -0.54 7.35 10.70
CA SER A 394 -1.38 8.13 9.79
C SER A 394 -0.55 9.08 8.94
N THR A 395 0.40 9.78 9.57
CA THR A 395 1.32 10.69 8.87
C THR A 395 2.10 9.96 7.78
N ARG A 396 2.64 8.76 8.05
CA ARG A 396 3.42 8.02 7.06
C ARG A 396 2.58 7.60 5.84
N LEU A 397 1.38 7.05 6.08
CA LEU A 397 0.46 6.64 5.01
C LEU A 397 0.01 7.83 4.14
N ASP A 398 -0.30 8.96 4.77
CA ASP A 398 -0.72 10.17 4.06
C ASP A 398 0.45 10.82 3.30
N GLU A 399 1.67 10.79 3.86
CA GLU A 399 2.89 11.24 3.18
C GLU A 399 3.19 10.40 1.93
N TYR A 400 3.09 9.06 2.01
CA TYR A 400 3.25 8.19 0.84
C TYR A 400 2.22 8.52 -0.24
N THR A 401 0.95 8.68 0.15
CA THR A 401 -0.12 9.09 -0.77
C THR A 401 0.18 10.45 -1.42
N ALA A 402 0.69 11.42 -0.66
CA ALA A 402 1.06 12.74 -1.18
C ALA A 402 2.23 12.67 -2.18
N LYS A 403 3.29 11.93 -1.85
CA LYS A 403 4.45 11.72 -2.73
C LYS A 403 4.04 11.03 -4.03
N ASP A 404 3.20 10.00 -3.94
CA ASP A 404 2.62 9.32 -5.09
C ASP A 404 1.85 10.27 -6.00
N ASN A 405 1.01 11.14 -5.43
CA ASN A 405 0.25 12.11 -6.20
C ASN A 405 1.17 13.06 -7.00
N PHE A 406 2.28 13.51 -6.41
CA PHE A 406 3.29 14.33 -7.09
C PHE A 406 4.02 13.57 -8.20
N LEU A 407 4.31 12.28 -7.99
CA LEU A 407 4.95 11.40 -8.99
C LEU A 407 3.98 10.95 -10.09
N GLY A 408 2.69 11.24 -9.96
CA GLY A 408 1.64 10.76 -10.87
C GLY A 408 1.32 9.28 -10.67
N TRP A 409 1.70 8.72 -9.53
CA TRP A 409 1.41 7.36 -9.12
C TRP A 409 0.15 7.29 -8.27
N GLN A 410 -0.37 6.07 -8.19
CA GLN A 410 -1.48 5.68 -7.32
C GLN A 410 -1.18 4.28 -6.81
N LYS A 411 -0.12 4.16 -6.03
CA LYS A 411 0.19 2.88 -5.38
C LYS A 411 -0.88 2.61 -4.35
N ILE A 412 -0.92 1.35 -3.96
CA ILE A 412 -1.78 0.88 -2.88
C ILE A 412 -0.91 0.78 -1.64
N HIS A 413 -1.35 1.40 -0.55
CA HIS A 413 -0.62 1.35 0.71
C HIS A 413 -1.23 0.32 1.63
N TRP A 414 -0.37 -0.45 2.28
CA TRP A 414 -0.69 -1.40 3.33
C TRP A 414 0.09 -1.00 4.58
N ALA A 415 -0.28 -1.54 5.74
CA ALA A 415 0.42 -1.26 6.98
C ALA A 415 0.96 -2.54 7.59
N ALA A 416 2.11 -2.41 8.26
CA ALA A 416 2.65 -3.41 9.15
C ALA A 416 2.64 -2.86 10.58
N PRO A 417 1.54 -3.01 11.34
CA PRO A 417 1.50 -2.57 12.73
C PRO A 417 2.44 -3.38 13.63
N GLN A 418 2.92 -2.74 14.69
CA GLN A 418 3.73 -3.38 15.74
C GLN A 418 2.88 -4.40 16.49
N ALA A 419 3.22 -5.68 16.44
CA ALA A 419 2.66 -6.74 17.28
C ALA A 419 3.74 -7.42 18.14
N PHE A 420 4.91 -6.80 18.28
CA PHE A 420 6.08 -7.31 19.00
C PHE A 420 6.56 -6.32 20.07
N GLY A 421 7.58 -6.73 20.84
CA GLY A 421 8.29 -5.85 21.76
C GLY A 421 9.27 -6.59 22.67
N ASN A 422 9.87 -5.87 23.63
CA ASN A 422 11.02 -6.34 24.41
C ASN A 422 12.24 -6.69 23.52
N GLU A 423 12.42 -5.94 22.44
CA GLU A 423 13.44 -6.21 21.43
C GLU A 423 13.99 -4.91 20.86
N THR A 424 15.28 -4.91 20.49
CA THR A 424 16.04 -3.83 19.83
C THR A 424 15.74 -2.44 20.40
N PHE A 425 14.72 -1.73 19.87
CA PHE A 425 14.34 -0.37 20.29
C PHE A 425 13.10 -0.31 21.20
N TRP A 426 12.28 -1.36 21.25
CA TRP A 426 10.97 -1.36 21.90
C TRP A 426 11.00 -2.07 23.25
N THR A 427 10.70 -1.31 24.30
CA THR A 427 10.83 -1.74 25.70
C THR A 427 9.68 -2.62 26.21
N ARG A 428 8.58 -2.71 25.46
CA ARG A 428 7.47 -3.64 25.72
C ARG A 428 6.66 -3.89 24.44
N TYR A 429 5.83 -4.92 24.51
CA TYR A 429 4.76 -5.16 23.55
C TYR A 429 3.65 -4.10 23.67
N PRO A 430 2.88 -3.87 22.60
CA PRO A 430 1.63 -3.16 22.72
C PRO A 430 0.62 -3.93 23.59
N THR A 431 -0.33 -3.19 24.12
CA THR A 431 -1.54 -3.74 24.73
C THR A 431 -2.55 -4.07 23.64
N ALA A 432 -3.52 -4.94 23.95
CA ALA A 432 -4.60 -5.26 23.01
C ALA A 432 -5.39 -4.01 22.52
N ALA A 433 -5.52 -2.95 23.33
CA ALA A 433 -6.20 -1.73 22.90
C ALA A 433 -5.32 -0.89 21.94
N GLU A 434 -4.02 -0.79 22.21
CA GLU A 434 -3.07 -0.13 21.30
C GLU A 434 -3.02 -0.85 19.95
N GLU A 435 -3.07 -2.18 19.93
CA GLU A 435 -3.10 -2.99 18.71
C GLU A 435 -4.31 -2.62 17.82
N VAL A 436 -5.50 -2.55 18.42
CA VAL A 436 -6.73 -2.17 17.70
C VAL A 436 -6.63 -0.76 17.14
N VAL A 437 -6.08 0.18 17.92
CA VAL A 437 -5.87 1.56 17.48
C VAL A 437 -4.95 1.61 16.27
N MET A 438 -3.79 0.95 16.31
CA MET A 438 -2.84 0.94 15.18
C MET A 438 -3.50 0.36 13.92
N ASN A 439 -4.14 -0.80 14.02
CA ASN A 439 -4.81 -1.45 12.90
C ASN A 439 -5.91 -0.57 12.27
N MET A 440 -6.81 -0.03 13.10
CA MET A 440 -7.95 0.75 12.61
C MET A 440 -7.56 2.14 12.15
N LEU A 441 -6.51 2.75 12.73
CA LEU A 441 -5.95 4.01 12.26
C LEU A 441 -5.32 3.83 10.87
N SER A 442 -4.52 2.77 10.64
CA SER A 442 -3.99 2.48 9.31
C SER A 442 -5.11 2.37 8.26
N ILE A 443 -6.20 1.67 8.59
CA ILE A 443 -7.35 1.51 7.71
C ILE A 443 -8.06 2.84 7.42
N ASN A 444 -8.19 3.71 8.43
CA ASN A 444 -8.78 5.04 8.27
C ASN A 444 -7.95 5.93 7.32
N HIS A 445 -6.63 5.72 7.28
CA HIS A 445 -5.67 6.38 6.40
C HIS A 445 -5.35 5.52 5.16
N ALA A 446 -6.40 4.92 4.59
CA ALA A 446 -6.40 4.20 3.32
C ALA A 446 -5.53 2.94 3.21
N ALA A 447 -5.03 2.36 4.31
CA ALA A 447 -4.40 1.04 4.22
C ALA A 447 -5.38 -0.01 3.68
N LYS A 448 -4.96 -0.76 2.65
CA LYS A 448 -5.79 -1.76 1.94
C LYS A 448 -5.48 -3.19 2.30
N GLY A 449 -4.55 -3.39 3.22
CA GLY A 449 -4.21 -4.64 3.85
C GLY A 449 -3.35 -4.38 5.08
N ILE A 450 -3.36 -5.34 6.00
CA ILE A 450 -2.61 -5.29 7.25
C ILE A 450 -1.76 -6.55 7.38
N VAL A 451 -0.46 -6.37 7.64
CA VAL A 451 0.53 -7.44 7.78
C VAL A 451 1.34 -7.15 9.05
N MET A 452 0.81 -7.51 10.22
CA MET A 452 1.41 -7.16 11.52
C MET A 452 2.78 -7.84 11.71
N TRP A 453 3.76 -7.11 12.27
CA TRP A 453 5.07 -7.68 12.62
C TRP A 453 5.12 -8.00 14.13
N ASP A 454 5.26 -9.25 14.58
CA ASP A 454 5.25 -10.48 13.81
C ASP A 454 4.62 -11.66 14.59
N PHE A 455 4.53 -12.82 13.94
CA PHE A 455 3.91 -14.03 14.48
C PHE A 455 4.96 -15.13 14.73
N PRO A 456 4.93 -15.80 15.89
CA PRO A 456 3.92 -15.70 16.97
C PRO A 456 4.08 -14.46 17.86
N THR A 457 2.95 -13.97 18.40
CA THR A 457 2.89 -12.82 19.32
C THR A 457 2.32 -13.23 20.70
N LYS A 458 2.16 -12.26 21.62
CA LYS A 458 1.48 -12.46 22.90
C LYS A 458 0.02 -12.84 22.74
N ALA A 459 -0.48 -13.62 23.69
CA ALA A 459 -1.84 -14.16 23.65
C ALA A 459 -2.95 -13.09 23.65
N ASP A 460 -2.76 -11.96 24.33
CA ASP A 460 -3.74 -10.87 24.39
C ASP A 460 -3.80 -10.06 23.08
N ILE A 461 -2.64 -9.85 22.43
CA ILE A 461 -2.56 -9.30 21.07
C ILE A 461 -3.23 -10.27 20.09
N LEU A 462 -2.86 -11.55 20.14
CA LEU A 462 -3.44 -12.57 19.26
C LEU A 462 -4.96 -12.68 19.43
N ASP A 463 -5.49 -12.63 20.66
CA ASP A 463 -6.93 -12.67 20.90
C ASP A 463 -7.66 -11.51 20.21
N VAL A 464 -7.12 -10.29 20.30
CA VAL A 464 -7.78 -9.11 19.74
C VAL A 464 -7.68 -9.06 18.22
N THR A 465 -6.55 -9.46 17.65
CA THR A 465 -6.35 -9.51 16.19
C THR A 465 -7.14 -10.65 15.56
N ASN A 466 -7.32 -11.79 16.23
CA ASN A 466 -8.25 -12.84 15.78
C ASN A 466 -9.70 -12.31 15.69
N ARG A 467 -10.13 -11.53 16.68
CA ARG A 467 -11.46 -10.90 16.67
C ARG A 467 -11.58 -9.84 15.56
N LEU A 468 -10.52 -9.07 15.30
CA LEU A 468 -10.48 -8.15 14.17
C LEU A 468 -10.51 -8.89 12.83
N ALA A 469 -9.77 -9.99 12.68
CA ALA A 469 -9.76 -10.80 11.47
C ALA A 469 -11.18 -11.30 11.12
N ALA A 470 -11.93 -11.78 12.11
CA ALA A 470 -13.32 -12.20 11.94
C ALA A 470 -14.27 -11.08 11.48
N VAL A 471 -13.90 -9.81 11.67
CA VAL A 471 -14.66 -8.64 11.22
C VAL A 471 -14.15 -8.12 9.88
N LEU A 472 -12.85 -7.83 9.77
CA LEU A 472 -12.24 -7.11 8.66
C LEU A 472 -12.15 -7.95 7.37
N THR A 473 -12.08 -9.27 7.49
CA THR A 473 -12.01 -10.19 6.33
C THR A 473 -13.36 -10.64 5.80
N LYS A 474 -14.47 -10.22 6.45
CA LYS A 474 -15.82 -10.71 6.15
C LYS A 474 -16.73 -9.61 5.62
N GLU A 475 -17.70 -10.03 4.82
CA GLU A 475 -18.78 -9.15 4.39
C GLU A 475 -19.68 -8.74 5.57
N PRO A 476 -20.21 -7.52 5.56
CA PRO A 476 -20.05 -6.50 4.51
C PRO A 476 -18.79 -5.63 4.68
N VAL A 477 -18.03 -5.76 5.79
CA VAL A 477 -16.93 -4.84 6.13
C VAL A 477 -15.84 -4.87 5.06
N ALA A 478 -15.34 -6.05 4.69
CA ALA A 478 -14.32 -6.19 3.64
C ALA A 478 -14.70 -5.47 2.34
N ASP A 479 -15.95 -5.61 1.89
CA ASP A 479 -16.47 -4.96 0.68
C ASP A 479 -16.51 -3.44 0.75
N PHE A 480 -16.65 -2.85 1.94
CA PHE A 480 -16.51 -1.41 2.10
C PHE A 480 -15.04 -1.00 2.00
N LEU A 481 -14.16 -1.69 2.74
CA LEU A 481 -12.74 -1.33 2.83
C LEU A 481 -12.03 -1.35 1.47
N VAL A 482 -12.40 -2.30 0.61
CA VAL A 482 -11.76 -2.49 -0.71
C VAL A 482 -12.61 -1.99 -1.88
N GLY A 483 -13.91 -1.74 -1.69
CA GLY A 483 -14.86 -1.52 -2.78
C GLY A 483 -15.68 -0.23 -2.71
N ALA A 484 -15.44 0.67 -1.75
CA ALA A 484 -16.20 1.90 -1.59
C ALA A 484 -15.33 3.16 -1.50
N PRO A 485 -15.85 4.34 -1.90
CA PRO A 485 -15.22 5.63 -1.68
C PRO A 485 -14.94 5.87 -0.19
N LEU A 486 -13.68 6.17 0.13
CA LEU A 486 -13.21 6.58 1.45
C LEU A 486 -13.25 8.10 1.62
N LEU A 487 -13.74 8.53 2.78
CA LEU A 487 -13.68 9.88 3.33
C LEU A 487 -12.81 9.84 4.59
N GLN A 488 -11.58 10.33 4.49
CA GLN A 488 -10.64 10.44 5.62
C GLN A 488 -10.86 11.74 6.38
N GLU A 489 -10.25 11.85 7.56
CA GLU A 489 -10.18 13.08 8.37
C GLU A 489 -11.56 13.74 8.60
N LEU A 490 -12.56 12.92 8.95
CA LEU A 490 -13.88 13.43 9.25
C LEU A 490 -13.79 14.44 10.39
N LYS A 491 -14.56 15.53 10.28
CA LYS A 491 -14.55 16.57 11.29
C LYS A 491 -15.10 16.04 12.61
N VAL A 492 -14.26 16.01 13.64
CA VAL A 492 -14.63 15.70 15.02
C VAL A 492 -14.74 16.98 15.85
N VAL A 493 -15.76 17.05 16.70
CA VAL A 493 -16.00 18.16 17.64
C VAL A 493 -16.11 17.59 19.05
N GLY A 494 -15.48 18.26 20.03
CA GLY A 494 -15.51 17.87 21.45
C GLY A 494 -14.35 16.98 21.91
N ALA A 495 -13.51 16.53 20.99
CA ALA A 495 -12.24 15.87 21.25
C ALA A 495 -11.22 16.27 20.17
N GLY A 496 -9.95 16.43 20.57
CA GLY A 496 -8.87 16.86 19.66
C GLY A 496 -8.03 15.71 19.10
N ASN A 497 -8.06 14.54 19.72
CA ASN A 497 -7.24 13.39 19.38
C ASN A 497 -8.08 12.15 19.07
N VAL A 498 -9.11 12.35 18.25
CA VAL A 498 -10.01 11.29 17.76
C VAL A 498 -9.96 11.34 16.25
N ASP A 499 -9.52 10.24 15.64
CA ASP A 499 -9.54 10.05 14.20
C ASP A 499 -10.87 9.41 13.76
N ALA A 500 -11.35 9.76 12.57
CA ALA A 500 -12.56 9.18 12.03
C ALA A 500 -12.56 9.16 10.49
N ALA A 501 -12.99 8.04 9.93
CA ALA A 501 -13.13 7.83 8.50
C ALA A 501 -14.44 7.11 8.15
N ALA A 502 -14.93 7.32 6.93
CA ALA A 502 -16.15 6.66 6.44
C ALA A 502 -16.03 6.15 5.00
N TRP A 503 -16.63 4.99 4.76
CA TRP A 503 -16.83 4.40 3.44
C TRP A 503 -18.30 4.52 3.06
N VAL A 504 -18.58 5.20 1.94
CA VAL A 504 -19.94 5.57 1.57
C VAL A 504 -20.41 4.78 0.35
N LYS A 505 -21.44 3.94 0.55
CA LYS A 505 -22.22 3.33 -0.54
C LYS A 505 -23.53 4.10 -0.73
N GLU A 506 -24.32 3.68 -1.71
CA GLU A 506 -25.61 4.31 -2.03
C GLU A 506 -26.57 4.31 -0.84
N ASP A 507 -26.69 3.17 -0.16
CA ASP A 507 -27.71 2.91 0.86
C ASP A 507 -27.17 2.86 2.31
N GLU A 508 -25.86 2.78 2.46
CA GLU A 508 -25.19 2.45 3.72
C GLU A 508 -23.84 3.16 3.82
N VAL A 509 -23.43 3.44 5.06
CA VAL A 509 -22.13 4.02 5.38
C VAL A 509 -21.47 3.16 6.44
N LEU A 510 -20.24 2.70 6.19
CA LEU A 510 -19.38 2.15 7.23
C LEU A 510 -18.56 3.30 7.81
N ILE A 511 -18.56 3.49 9.12
CA ILE A 511 -17.76 4.51 9.79
C ILE A 511 -16.84 3.87 10.83
N SER A 512 -15.60 4.32 10.87
CA SER A 512 -14.60 3.96 11.87
C SER A 512 -14.23 5.21 12.66
N ILE A 513 -14.16 5.10 13.98
CA ILE A 513 -13.85 6.19 14.91
C ILE A 513 -12.86 5.65 15.93
N VAL A 514 -11.71 6.30 16.07
CA VAL A 514 -10.56 5.83 16.86
C VAL A 514 -10.15 6.93 17.84
N ASN A 515 -10.30 6.69 19.14
CA ASN A 515 -9.71 7.58 20.15
C ASN A 515 -8.23 7.25 20.33
N LEU A 516 -7.36 8.23 20.05
CA LEU A 516 -5.91 8.06 20.15
C LEU A 516 -5.37 8.41 21.54
N ASP A 517 -6.20 8.96 22.42
CA ASP A 517 -5.83 9.24 23.81
C ASP A 517 -5.94 7.99 24.67
N TYR A 518 -4.97 7.80 25.59
CA TYR A 518 -5.06 6.79 26.66
C TYR A 518 -6.12 7.12 27.72
N GLY A 519 -6.55 8.38 27.78
CA GLY A 519 -7.59 8.85 28.69
C GLY A 519 -8.96 8.94 28.01
N ASN A 520 -10.00 8.93 28.83
CA ASN A 520 -11.35 9.16 28.33
C ASN A 520 -11.52 10.60 27.85
N THR A 521 -12.38 10.81 26.86
CA THR A 521 -12.71 12.16 26.41
C THR A 521 -13.53 12.90 27.48
N ALA A 522 -13.21 14.18 27.69
CA ALA A 522 -13.81 14.99 28.75
C ALA A 522 -15.21 15.54 28.41
N SER A 523 -15.66 15.42 27.16
CA SER A 523 -16.91 15.99 26.68
C SER A 523 -17.53 15.16 25.56
N ASN A 524 -18.77 15.49 25.20
CA ASN A 524 -19.47 14.84 24.11
C ASN A 524 -18.67 14.92 22.81
N VAL A 525 -18.46 13.77 22.18
CA VAL A 525 -17.76 13.66 20.90
C VAL A 525 -18.81 13.64 19.80
N THR A 526 -18.63 14.46 18.77
CA THR A 526 -19.48 14.49 17.58
C THR A 526 -18.65 14.37 16.32
N VAL A 527 -18.90 13.33 15.53
CA VAL A 527 -18.33 13.14 14.19
C VAL A 527 -19.32 13.66 13.15
N ILE A 528 -18.82 14.44 12.20
CA ILE A 528 -19.63 15.09 11.16
C ILE A 528 -19.29 14.49 9.79
N LEU A 529 -20.29 13.89 9.14
CA LEU A 529 -20.19 13.39 7.77
C LEU A 529 -20.29 14.57 6.78
N PRO A 530 -19.44 14.60 5.73
CA PRO A 530 -19.39 15.73 4.80
C PRO A 530 -20.54 15.70 3.77
N GLY A 531 -20.80 16.85 3.17
CA GLY A 531 -21.74 17.00 2.06
C GLY A 531 -23.19 16.64 2.42
N GLU A 532 -23.86 15.95 1.49
CA GLU A 532 -25.24 15.46 1.60
C GLU A 532 -25.33 14.05 2.22
N VAL A 533 -24.26 13.58 2.86
CA VAL A 533 -24.28 12.25 3.51
C VAL A 533 -25.05 12.35 4.82
N GLU A 534 -26.32 11.97 4.76
CA GLU A 534 -27.20 11.88 5.92
C GLU A 534 -27.47 10.42 6.31
N VAL A 535 -27.57 10.17 7.62
CA VAL A 535 -27.79 8.86 8.20
C VAL A 535 -28.96 8.87 9.17
N THR A 536 -29.73 7.78 9.18
CA THR A 536 -30.95 7.68 9.99
C THR A 536 -30.74 6.93 11.30
N LYS A 537 -29.90 5.89 11.29
CA LYS A 537 -29.63 5.03 12.45
C LYS A 537 -28.32 4.27 12.31
N VAL A 538 -27.76 3.85 13.44
CA VAL A 538 -26.78 2.76 13.51
C VAL A 538 -27.52 1.44 13.26
N SER A 539 -27.20 0.77 12.16
CA SER A 539 -27.76 -0.53 11.79
C SER A 539 -27.07 -1.66 12.55
N LYS A 540 -25.74 -1.58 12.71
CA LYS A 540 -24.93 -2.60 13.38
C LYS A 540 -23.64 -1.99 13.92
N SER A 541 -23.22 -2.41 15.11
CA SER A 541 -21.83 -2.24 15.57
C SER A 541 -21.05 -3.51 15.22
N PHE A 542 -19.97 -3.37 14.47
CA PHE A 542 -19.03 -4.44 14.17
C PHE A 542 -17.88 -4.49 15.17
N TRP A 543 -17.53 -3.33 15.75
CA TRP A 543 -16.49 -3.22 16.76
C TRP A 543 -16.83 -2.10 17.74
N GLY A 544 -16.48 -2.31 19.01
CA GLY A 544 -16.73 -1.37 20.10
C GLY A 544 -18.14 -1.48 20.69
N ASP A 545 -18.22 -1.23 21.99
CA ASP A 545 -19.47 -1.31 22.77
C ASP A 545 -20.18 0.05 22.91
N THR A 546 -19.56 1.11 22.38
CA THR A 546 -20.08 2.48 22.47
C THR A 546 -21.37 2.66 21.67
N SER A 547 -22.39 3.17 22.36
CA SER A 547 -23.69 3.47 21.77
C SER A 547 -23.71 4.87 21.17
N TRP A 548 -23.60 4.95 19.85
CA TRP A 548 -23.67 6.21 19.10
C TRP A 548 -25.09 6.59 18.72
N SER A 549 -25.40 7.88 18.84
CA SER A 549 -26.66 8.48 18.36
C SER A 549 -26.46 9.16 17.01
N THR A 550 -27.44 9.05 16.11
CA THR A 550 -27.38 9.64 14.76
C THR A 550 -28.44 10.72 14.58
N HIS A 551 -28.08 11.85 13.98
CA HIS A 551 -29.04 12.89 13.60
C HIS A 551 -28.56 13.67 12.37
N GLY A 552 -29.22 13.48 11.22
CA GLY A 552 -28.81 14.08 9.95
C GLY A 552 -27.43 13.56 9.55
N ASN A 553 -26.46 14.45 9.38
CA ASN A 553 -25.07 14.10 9.03
C ASN A 553 -24.15 13.93 10.26
N ARG A 554 -24.69 13.69 11.46
CA ARG A 554 -23.91 13.67 12.71
C ARG A 554 -24.05 12.37 13.47
N LEU A 555 -22.93 11.92 14.04
CA LEU A 555 -22.86 10.88 15.07
C LEU A 555 -22.38 11.49 16.38
N THR A 556 -23.08 11.24 17.48
CA THR A 556 -22.74 11.81 18.80
C THR A 556 -22.74 10.75 19.89
N VAL A 557 -21.75 10.84 20.78
CA VAL A 557 -21.61 10.07 22.03
C VAL A 557 -21.26 11.02 23.19
N SER A 558 -21.62 10.66 24.42
CA SER A 558 -21.31 11.46 25.62
C SER A 558 -19.83 11.49 26.00
N SER A 559 -19.11 10.40 25.79
CA SER A 559 -17.67 10.27 26.06
C SER A 559 -17.18 9.01 25.36
N LEU A 560 -15.89 8.98 25.01
CA LEU A 560 -15.18 7.80 24.55
C LEU A 560 -14.17 7.39 25.61
N MET A 561 -14.03 6.08 25.84
CA MET A 561 -12.95 5.56 26.66
C MET A 561 -11.60 5.77 25.98
N GLY A 562 -10.53 5.80 26.78
CA GLY A 562 -9.17 5.82 26.25
C GLY A 562 -8.91 4.62 25.32
N LEU A 563 -8.29 4.87 24.16
CA LEU A 563 -8.03 3.89 23.11
C LEU A 563 -9.28 3.19 22.55
N GLU A 564 -10.47 3.76 22.78
CA GLU A 564 -11.70 3.17 22.30
C GLU A 564 -11.85 3.32 20.78
N VAL A 565 -12.27 2.23 20.15
CA VAL A 565 -12.53 2.19 18.71
C VAL A 565 -13.97 1.75 18.47
N SER A 566 -14.64 2.39 17.51
CA SER A 566 -15.97 2.03 17.05
C SER A 566 -15.97 1.81 15.54
N LEU A 567 -16.48 0.66 15.09
CA LEU A 567 -16.72 0.37 13.66
C LEU A 567 -18.21 0.10 13.47
N LEU A 568 -18.91 1.00 12.78
CA LEU A 568 -20.37 1.02 12.74
C LEU A 568 -20.88 1.02 11.31
N LEU A 569 -21.93 0.23 11.05
CA LEU A 569 -22.73 0.32 9.85
C LEU A 569 -23.93 1.23 10.09
N LEU A 570 -24.10 2.23 9.24
CA LEU A 570 -25.17 3.21 9.31
C LEU A 570 -26.09 3.07 8.10
N LYS A 571 -27.40 3.26 8.31
CA LYS A 571 -28.35 3.37 7.19
C LYS A 571 -28.33 4.80 6.65
N ARG A 572 -28.03 4.95 5.37
CA ARG A 572 -28.08 6.24 4.66
C ARG A 572 -29.52 6.59 4.27
N CYS A 573 -29.83 7.89 4.24
CA CYS A 573 -31.11 8.45 3.80
C CYS A 573 -31.34 8.28 2.30
#